data_AF-A0A7G2CNG2-F1
#
_entry.id   AF-A0A7G2CNG2-F1
#
_cell.length_a   1.000
_cell.length_b   1.000
_cell.length_c   1.000
_cell.angle_alpha   90.00
_cell.angle_beta   90.00
_cell.angle_gamma   90.00
#
_symmetry.space_group_name_H-M   'P 1'
#
loop_
_entity.id
_entity.type
_entity.pdbx_description
1 polymer ?
#
loop_
_entity_poly.entity_id
_entity_poly.type
_entity_poly.pdbx_seq_one_letter_code
_entity_poly.pdbx_strand_id
1 'polypeptide(L)'
;MTFFGGFFLMTITVLETLRLVCWEDVKENVKILKENYIIAKRENEKDNALDEDGNGIADVLEIDNQTELILRKIKVLMKSINREQVEKSLRLLSSAILSVIATLKVKSARTLTLSASIANLCHQYIPLDEILINLGKNQTKFSFAEYEKFVPLAEKFIFHVFSFFLASMLSNIITTLHCCAAGAFLLVSYALHIAKEKHLLEDGLTIKSEKTKILILIVTAVGFLFQMSSMESGLPFPFSILLLPLIIIEKFLGFAVNVLLAVPA
;
A
#
# COMPACT_ATOMS: atom_id res chain seq x y z
N MET A 1 0.04 -0.18 13.35
CA MET A 1 0.77 -0.28 12.06
C MET A 1 2.27 -0.17 12.23
N THR A 2 2.74 0.82 12.98
CA THR A 2 4.15 1.20 13.06
C THR A 2 5.10 0.19 13.71
N PHE A 3 4.60 -0.69 14.60
CA PHE A 3 5.42 -1.75 15.21
C PHE A 3 5.55 -3.05 14.40
N PHE A 4 4.91 -3.17 13.24
CA PHE A 4 5.02 -4.37 12.36
C PHE A 4 5.20 -3.98 10.89
N GLY A 5 5.71 -2.77 10.63
CA GLY A 5 5.66 -2.20 9.28
C GLY A 5 6.48 -2.92 8.23
N GLY A 6 7.50 -3.69 8.62
CA GLY A 6 8.25 -4.55 7.70
C GLY A 6 7.39 -5.58 6.97
N PHE A 7 6.26 -6.00 7.55
CA PHE A 7 5.34 -6.97 6.93
C PHE A 7 4.28 -6.33 6.01
N PHE A 8 4.08 -5.01 6.08
CA PHE A 8 2.98 -4.30 5.42
C PHE A 8 3.48 -3.09 4.62
N LEU A 9 4.55 -3.31 3.87
CA LEU A 9 5.29 -2.27 3.16
C LEU A 9 4.42 -1.47 2.17
N MET A 10 3.63 -2.17 1.37
CA MET A 10 2.80 -1.58 0.31
C MET A 10 1.64 -0.82 0.95
N THR A 11 0.97 -1.43 1.92
CA THR A 11 -0.16 -0.80 2.64
C THR A 11 0.29 0.47 3.36
N ILE A 12 1.46 0.44 4.00
CA ILE A 12 2.02 1.63 4.65
C ILE A 12 2.34 2.72 3.64
N THR A 13 2.93 2.36 2.50
CA THR A 13 3.22 3.33 1.43
C THR A 13 1.94 4.00 0.92
N VAL A 14 0.86 3.24 0.74
CA VAL A 14 -0.44 3.79 0.32
C VAL A 14 -1.01 4.71 1.37
N LEU A 15 -1.01 4.29 2.64
CA LEU A 15 -1.54 5.10 3.74
C LEU A 15 -0.74 6.38 3.94
N GLU A 16 0.58 6.32 3.83
CA GLU A 16 1.46 7.48 3.92
C GLU A 16 1.25 8.43 2.75
N THR A 17 1.10 7.90 1.53
CA THR A 17 0.78 8.72 0.35
C THR A 17 -0.57 9.39 0.48
N LEU A 18 -1.60 8.66 0.92
CA LEU A 18 -2.92 9.22 1.18
C LEU A 18 -2.82 10.33 2.23
N ARG A 19 -2.12 10.08 3.34
CA ARG A 19 -1.96 11.06 4.43
C ARG A 19 -1.23 12.33 3.98
N LEU A 20 -0.15 12.19 3.23
CA LEU A 20 0.72 13.31 2.87
C LEU A 20 0.19 14.11 1.67
N VAL A 21 -0.51 13.45 0.73
CA VAL A 21 -0.82 14.06 -0.58
C VAL A 21 -2.31 14.32 -0.76
N CYS A 22 -3.20 13.41 -0.31
CA CYS A 22 -4.60 13.43 -0.76
C CYS A 22 -5.64 13.37 0.37
N TRP A 23 -5.24 13.41 1.65
CA TRP A 23 -6.14 13.09 2.76
C TRP A 23 -7.30 14.07 2.90
N GLU A 24 -7.01 15.36 2.90
CA GLU A 24 -8.05 16.39 3.03
C GLU A 24 -8.99 16.38 1.82
N ASP A 25 -8.43 16.25 0.61
CA ASP A 25 -9.21 16.15 -0.63
C ASP A 25 -10.15 14.94 -0.61
N VAL A 26 -9.65 13.76 -0.23
CA VAL A 26 -10.47 12.54 -0.15
C VAL A 26 -11.56 12.68 0.90
N LYS A 27 -11.22 13.22 2.08
CA LYS A 27 -12.16 13.40 3.19
C LYS A 27 -13.31 14.34 2.83
N GLU A 28 -12.99 15.48 2.21
CA GLU A 28 -14.00 16.46 1.77
C GLU A 28 -14.88 15.88 0.67
N ASN A 29 -14.29 15.23 -0.33
CA ASN A 29 -15.06 14.65 -1.43
C ASN A 29 -15.96 13.48 -1.01
N VAL A 30 -15.51 12.63 -0.08
CA VAL A 30 -16.35 11.58 0.51
C VAL A 30 -17.53 12.17 1.26
N LYS A 31 -17.34 13.30 1.96
CA LYS A 31 -18.44 14.02 2.62
C LYS A 31 -19.46 14.53 1.60
N ILE A 32 -19.00 15.17 0.51
CA ILE A 32 -19.86 15.65 -0.58
C ILE A 32 -20.64 14.51 -1.23
N LEU A 33 -19.99 13.36 -1.50
CA LEU A 33 -20.68 12.18 -2.04
C LEU A 33 -21.73 11.64 -1.06
N LYS A 34 -21.41 11.58 0.24
CA LYS A 34 -22.34 11.10 1.26
C LYS A 34 -23.57 12.00 1.37
N GLU A 35 -23.38 13.32 1.31
CA GLU A 35 -24.48 14.29 1.33
C GLU A 35 -25.38 14.12 0.10
N ASN A 36 -24.80 14.01 -1.09
CA ASN A 36 -25.55 13.74 -2.33
C ASN A 36 -26.26 12.38 -2.28
N TYR A 37 -25.64 11.36 -1.70
CA TYR A 37 -26.26 10.04 -1.50
C TYR A 37 -27.46 10.10 -0.56
N ILE A 38 -27.37 10.86 0.54
CA ILE A 38 -28.50 11.03 1.48
C ILE A 38 -29.67 11.73 0.80
N ILE A 39 -29.41 12.74 -0.04
CA ILE A 39 -30.43 13.43 -0.82
C ILE A 39 -31.10 12.45 -1.79
N ALA A 40 -30.30 11.71 -2.56
CA ALA A 40 -30.81 10.70 -3.50
C ALA A 40 -31.61 9.61 -2.79
N LYS A 41 -31.19 9.17 -1.61
CA LYS A 41 -31.91 8.18 -0.80
C LYS A 41 -33.28 8.70 -0.37
N ARG A 42 -33.38 9.94 0.10
CA ARG A 42 -34.67 10.55 0.50
C ARG A 42 -35.62 10.70 -0.69
N GLU A 43 -35.12 11.11 -1.85
CA GLU A 43 -35.94 11.22 -3.06
C GLU A 43 -36.37 9.84 -3.57
N ASN A 44 -35.52 8.82 -3.47
CA ASN A 44 -35.90 7.45 -3.78
C ASN A 44 -36.91 6.87 -2.77
N GLU A 45 -36.85 7.24 -1.49
CA GLU A 45 -37.87 6.87 -0.50
C GLU A 45 -39.23 7.52 -0.80
N LYS A 46 -39.24 8.78 -1.25
CA LYS A 46 -40.45 9.45 -1.74
C LYS A 46 -41.00 8.77 -3.00
N ASP A 47 -40.14 8.46 -3.97
CA ASP A 47 -40.54 7.77 -5.21
C ASP A 47 -41.12 6.37 -4.94
N ASN A 48 -40.58 5.64 -3.96
CA ASN A 48 -41.13 4.34 -3.54
C ASN A 48 -42.49 4.45 -2.83
N ALA A 49 -42.92 5.63 -2.41
CA ALA A 49 -44.20 5.87 -1.75
C ALA A 49 -45.24 6.55 -2.67
N LEU A 50 -44.85 6.86 -3.91
CA LEU A 50 -45.77 7.39 -4.91
C LEU A 50 -46.64 6.24 -5.46
N ASP A 51 -47.94 6.49 -5.45
CA ASP A 51 -49.02 5.71 -6.06
C ASP A 51 -49.73 6.72 -6.98
N GLU A 52 -49.31 6.76 -8.26
CA GLU A 52 -49.77 7.77 -9.22
C GLU A 52 -51.14 7.42 -9.82
N ASP A 53 -51.53 6.16 -9.79
CA ASP A 53 -52.80 5.67 -10.34
C ASP A 53 -53.90 5.49 -9.29
N GLY A 54 -53.58 5.68 -8.00
CA GLY A 54 -54.50 5.70 -6.88
C GLY A 54 -55.08 4.32 -6.57
N ASN A 55 -54.39 3.27 -6.95
CA ASN A 55 -54.87 1.89 -6.84
C ASN A 55 -54.57 1.26 -5.46
N GLY A 56 -53.85 1.98 -4.59
CA GLY A 56 -53.49 1.56 -3.23
C GLY A 56 -52.17 0.79 -3.13
N ILE A 57 -51.46 0.60 -4.24
CA ILE A 57 -50.17 -0.10 -4.35
C ILE A 57 -49.16 0.90 -4.93
N ALA A 58 -47.95 0.97 -4.36
CA ALA A 58 -46.94 1.87 -4.90
C ALA A 58 -46.46 1.40 -6.28
N ASP A 59 -46.36 2.30 -7.26
CA ASP A 59 -45.99 1.98 -8.66
C ASP A 59 -44.68 1.16 -8.77
N VAL A 60 -43.77 1.35 -7.81
CA VAL A 60 -42.46 0.66 -7.77
C VAL A 60 -42.63 -0.85 -7.56
N LEU A 61 -43.73 -1.28 -6.93
CA LEU A 61 -44.06 -2.69 -6.69
C LEU A 61 -44.81 -3.34 -7.86
N GLU A 62 -45.33 -2.54 -8.80
CA GLU A 62 -46.11 -3.02 -9.93
C GLU A 62 -45.26 -3.30 -11.18
N ILE A 63 -44.01 -2.85 -11.17
CA ILE A 63 -43.09 -3.06 -12.29
C ILE A 63 -42.51 -4.48 -12.20
N ASP A 64 -43.02 -5.38 -13.05
CA ASP A 64 -42.51 -6.77 -13.19
C ASP A 64 -41.11 -6.84 -13.85
N ASN A 65 -40.73 -5.82 -14.63
CA ASN A 65 -39.50 -5.84 -15.42
C ASN A 65 -38.31 -5.19 -14.69
N GLN A 66 -37.30 -5.99 -14.33
CA GLN A 66 -36.13 -5.53 -13.58
C GLN A 66 -35.36 -4.40 -14.28
N THR A 67 -35.30 -4.39 -15.62
CA THR A 67 -34.58 -3.36 -16.38
C THR A 67 -35.27 -1.99 -16.27
N GLU A 68 -36.60 -1.99 -16.25
CA GLU A 68 -37.42 -0.79 -16.17
C GLU A 68 -37.38 -0.18 -14.76
N LEU A 69 -37.36 -1.03 -13.73
CA LEU A 69 -37.08 -0.66 -12.35
C LEU A 69 -35.72 0.01 -12.18
N ILE A 70 -34.67 -0.57 -12.79
CA ILE A 70 -33.32 0.01 -12.75
C ILE A 70 -33.30 1.37 -13.44
N LEU A 71 -33.93 1.51 -14.61
CA LEU A 71 -34.02 2.78 -15.33
C LEU A 71 -34.79 3.86 -14.54
N ARG A 72 -35.90 3.51 -13.87
CA ARG A 72 -36.65 4.43 -13.00
C ARG A 72 -35.77 4.90 -11.84
N LYS A 73 -35.09 3.98 -11.15
CA LYS A 73 -34.17 4.33 -10.04
C LYS A 73 -32.99 5.18 -10.48
N ILE A 74 -32.38 4.87 -11.64
CA ILE A 74 -31.31 5.69 -12.22
C ILE A 74 -31.83 7.09 -12.57
N LYS A 75 -33.05 7.22 -13.09
CA LYS A 75 -33.68 8.51 -13.42
C LYS A 75 -33.93 9.37 -12.18
N VAL A 76 -34.40 8.77 -11.09
CA VAL A 76 -34.58 9.43 -9.78
C VAL A 76 -33.22 9.86 -9.21
N LEU A 77 -32.21 8.99 -9.30
CA LEU A 77 -30.82 9.31 -8.93
C LEU A 77 -30.27 10.50 -9.73
N MET A 78 -30.42 10.50 -11.05
CA MET A 78 -29.93 11.56 -11.92
C MET A 78 -30.65 12.89 -11.69
N LYS A 79 -31.94 12.87 -11.33
CA LYS A 79 -32.69 14.10 -11.00
C LYS A 79 -32.36 14.68 -9.63
N SER A 80 -32.04 13.82 -8.66
CA SER A 80 -31.84 14.22 -7.26
C SER A 80 -30.40 14.65 -6.95
N ILE A 81 -29.42 14.21 -7.74
CA ILE A 81 -28.00 14.48 -7.51
C ILE A 81 -27.56 15.82 -8.13
N ASN A 82 -26.68 16.54 -7.42
CA ASN A 82 -25.93 17.63 -8.03
C ASN A 82 -24.81 17.07 -8.93
N ARG A 83 -25.02 17.13 -10.26
CA ARG A 83 -24.09 16.61 -11.27
C ARG A 83 -22.68 17.20 -11.15
N GLU A 84 -22.55 18.51 -10.97
CA GLU A 84 -21.25 19.19 -10.93
C GLU A 84 -20.42 18.75 -9.72
N GLN A 85 -21.07 18.62 -8.56
CA GLN A 85 -20.40 18.15 -7.34
C GLN A 85 -19.93 16.71 -7.47
N VAL A 86 -20.77 15.82 -7.97
CA VAL A 86 -20.41 14.40 -8.15
C VAL A 86 -19.32 14.24 -9.19
N GLU A 87 -19.38 14.97 -10.31
CA GLU A 87 -18.35 14.93 -11.34
C GLU A 87 -17.00 15.43 -10.81
N LYS A 88 -16.99 16.57 -10.09
CA LYS A 88 -15.78 17.12 -9.48
C LYS A 88 -15.18 16.14 -8.48
N SER A 89 -16.00 15.58 -7.59
CA SER A 89 -15.53 14.63 -6.59
C SER A 89 -15.02 13.33 -7.19
N LEU A 90 -15.64 12.83 -8.27
CA LEU A 90 -15.17 11.64 -8.98
C LEU A 90 -13.81 11.88 -9.65
N ARG A 91 -13.61 13.06 -10.26
CA ARG A 91 -12.32 13.45 -10.86
C ARG A 91 -11.23 13.54 -9.79
N LEU A 92 -11.52 14.16 -8.64
CA LEU A 92 -10.56 14.29 -7.54
C LEU A 92 -10.23 12.94 -6.89
N LEU A 93 -11.21 12.06 -6.69
CA LEU A 93 -10.98 10.69 -6.22
C LEU A 93 -10.12 9.88 -7.21
N SER A 94 -10.38 10.03 -8.51
CA SER A 94 -9.57 9.39 -9.56
C SER A 94 -8.13 9.92 -9.54
N SER A 95 -7.95 11.22 -9.36
CA SER A 95 -6.63 11.84 -9.20
C SER A 95 -5.89 11.33 -7.97
N ALA A 96 -6.58 11.14 -6.84
CA ALA A 96 -6.00 10.56 -5.63
C ALA A 96 -5.53 9.12 -5.86
N ILE A 97 -6.31 8.29 -6.56
CA ILE A 97 -5.93 6.93 -6.95
C ILE A 97 -4.67 6.96 -7.84
N LEU A 98 -4.64 7.84 -8.85
CA LEU A 98 -3.48 7.98 -9.73
C LEU A 98 -2.23 8.46 -8.99
N SER A 99 -2.37 9.36 -8.01
CA SER A 99 -1.27 9.82 -7.16
C SER A 99 -0.65 8.68 -6.33
N VAL A 100 -1.50 7.81 -5.77
CA VAL A 100 -1.04 6.60 -5.07
C VAL A 100 -0.28 5.68 -6.02
N ILE A 101 -0.83 5.42 -7.21
CA ILE A 101 -0.18 4.59 -8.23
C ILE A 101 1.17 5.19 -8.65
N ALA A 102 1.23 6.49 -8.91
CA ALA A 102 2.45 7.19 -9.30
C ALA A 102 3.52 7.06 -8.21
N THR A 103 3.15 7.24 -6.94
CA THR A 103 4.08 7.06 -5.81
C THR A 103 4.62 5.65 -5.72
N LEU A 104 3.76 4.64 -5.92
CA LEU A 104 4.20 3.24 -5.97
C LEU A 104 5.16 2.98 -7.13
N LYS A 105 4.88 3.51 -8.33
CA LYS A 105 5.78 3.41 -9.48
C LYS A 105 7.14 4.07 -9.22
N VAL A 106 7.15 5.25 -8.61
CA VAL A 106 8.39 5.94 -8.22
C VAL A 106 9.19 5.10 -7.23
N LYS A 107 8.53 4.46 -6.26
CA LYS A 107 9.19 3.56 -5.32
C LYS A 107 9.81 2.35 -6.02
N SER A 108 9.05 1.67 -6.89
CA SER A 108 9.56 0.56 -7.70
C SER A 108 10.74 0.98 -8.59
N ALA A 109 10.65 2.14 -9.25
CA ALA A 109 11.74 2.67 -10.06
C ALA A 109 13.01 2.93 -9.25
N ARG A 110 12.90 3.47 -8.03
CA ARG A 110 14.05 3.66 -7.13
C ARG A 110 14.71 2.32 -6.76
N THR A 111 13.92 1.29 -6.44
CA THR A 111 14.46 -0.05 -6.15
C THR A 111 15.15 -0.66 -7.39
N LEU A 112 14.58 -0.49 -8.58
CA LEU A 112 15.19 -0.95 -9.83
C LEU A 112 16.51 -0.22 -10.13
N THR A 113 16.56 1.11 -9.97
CA THR A 113 17.80 1.88 -10.14
C THR A 113 18.87 1.42 -9.15
N LEU A 114 18.51 1.21 -7.87
CA LEU A 114 19.43 0.68 -6.88
C LEU A 114 19.96 -0.71 -7.29
N SER A 115 19.08 -1.58 -7.79
CA SER A 115 19.47 -2.92 -8.26
C SER A 115 20.43 -2.86 -9.45
N ALA A 116 20.20 -1.96 -10.42
CA ALA A 116 21.08 -1.78 -11.57
C ALA A 116 22.45 -1.23 -11.14
N SER A 117 22.49 -0.30 -10.16
CA SER A 117 23.74 0.21 -9.61
C SER A 117 24.55 -0.90 -8.93
N ILE A 118 23.90 -1.76 -8.13
CA ILE A 118 24.57 -2.90 -7.48
C ILE A 118 25.05 -3.90 -8.54
N ALA A 119 24.25 -4.20 -9.56
CA ALA A 119 24.63 -5.12 -10.64
C ALA A 119 25.87 -4.64 -11.39
N ASN A 120 25.94 -3.35 -11.72
CA ASN A 120 27.11 -2.76 -12.36
C ASN A 120 28.38 -2.88 -11.49
N LEU A 121 28.25 -2.67 -10.18
CA LEU A 121 29.36 -2.89 -9.26
C LEU A 121 29.78 -4.36 -9.22
N CYS A 122 28.82 -5.29 -9.15
CA CYS A 122 29.12 -6.73 -9.17
C CYS A 122 29.85 -7.15 -10.45
N HIS A 123 29.41 -6.68 -11.63
CA HIS A 123 30.09 -6.93 -12.90
C HIS A 123 31.54 -6.39 -12.91
N GLN A 124 31.82 -5.27 -12.24
CA GLN A 124 33.15 -4.69 -12.21
C GLN A 124 34.14 -5.48 -11.33
N TYR A 125 33.67 -6.09 -10.25
CA TYR A 125 34.52 -6.72 -9.24
C TYR A 125 34.54 -8.26 -9.30
N ILE A 126 33.55 -8.89 -9.92
CA ILE A 126 33.40 -10.35 -9.94
C ILE A 126 33.46 -10.84 -11.40
N PRO A 127 34.56 -11.51 -11.82
CA PRO A 127 34.68 -12.09 -13.16
C PRO A 127 33.90 -13.41 -13.24
N LEU A 128 32.57 -13.31 -13.29
CA LEU A 128 31.67 -14.48 -13.33
C LEU A 128 31.76 -15.22 -14.67
N ASP A 129 32.07 -14.51 -15.74
CA ASP A 129 32.30 -15.04 -17.09
C ASP A 129 33.38 -16.12 -17.09
N GLU A 130 34.54 -15.84 -16.49
CA GLU A 130 35.63 -16.80 -16.36
C GLU A 130 35.21 -18.03 -15.53
N ILE A 131 34.46 -17.81 -14.46
CA ILE A 131 33.97 -18.88 -13.57
C ILE A 131 32.98 -19.79 -14.32
N LEU A 132 32.03 -19.22 -15.06
CA LEU A 132 31.06 -19.99 -15.85
C LEU A 132 31.73 -20.80 -16.97
N ILE A 133 32.70 -20.20 -17.67
CA ILE A 133 33.46 -20.88 -18.73
C ILE A 133 34.27 -22.05 -18.14
N ASN A 134 34.91 -21.86 -16.99
CA ASN A 134 35.71 -22.89 -16.33
C ASN A 134 34.86 -24.04 -15.77
N LEU A 135 33.70 -23.75 -15.17
CA LEU A 135 32.75 -24.77 -14.71
C LEU A 135 32.24 -25.64 -15.85
N GLY A 136 31.98 -25.03 -16.99
CA GLY A 136 31.43 -25.72 -18.14
C GLY A 136 32.44 -26.56 -18.93
N LYS A 137 33.71 -26.13 -19.01
CA LYS A 137 34.81 -26.95 -19.57
C LYS A 137 35.06 -28.24 -18.80
N ASN A 138 34.75 -28.27 -17.50
CA ASN A 138 34.91 -29.47 -16.67
C ASN A 138 33.80 -30.51 -16.89
N GLN A 139 32.73 -30.19 -17.63
CA GLN A 139 31.67 -31.15 -17.96
C GLN A 139 31.92 -31.79 -19.33
N THR A 140 32.45 -33.01 -19.30
CA THR A 140 32.96 -33.78 -20.45
C THR A 140 31.90 -34.33 -21.43
N LYS A 141 30.61 -33.96 -21.31
CA LYS A 141 29.51 -34.62 -22.05
C LYS A 141 28.79 -33.78 -23.11
N PHE A 142 28.98 -32.46 -23.16
CA PHE A 142 28.24 -31.59 -24.09
C PHE A 142 29.19 -30.69 -24.89
N SER A 143 28.85 -30.46 -26.16
CA SER A 143 29.58 -29.54 -27.05
C SER A 143 29.48 -28.12 -26.49
N PHE A 144 30.57 -27.65 -25.87
CA PHE A 144 30.60 -26.40 -25.10
C PHE A 144 30.57 -25.12 -25.98
N ALA A 145 30.87 -25.26 -27.27
CA ALA A 145 31.06 -24.13 -28.19
C ALA A 145 29.78 -23.31 -28.46
N GLU A 146 28.59 -23.93 -28.42
CA GLU A 146 27.33 -23.21 -28.64
C GLU A 146 26.86 -22.46 -27.38
N TYR A 147 27.24 -22.94 -26.19
CA TYR A 147 26.84 -22.37 -24.90
C TYR A 147 27.65 -21.14 -24.50
N GLU A 148 28.89 -21.03 -24.96
CA GLU A 148 29.78 -19.89 -24.68
C GLU A 148 29.15 -18.55 -25.13
N LYS A 149 28.33 -18.57 -26.20
CA LYS A 149 27.56 -17.41 -26.67
C LYS A 149 26.52 -16.92 -25.66
N PHE A 150 25.99 -17.80 -24.81
CA PHE A 150 24.97 -17.46 -23.82
C PHE A 150 25.55 -17.07 -22.46
N VAL A 151 26.85 -17.30 -22.22
CA VAL A 151 27.55 -16.91 -20.98
C VAL A 151 27.35 -15.43 -20.63
N PRO A 152 27.55 -14.45 -21.53
CA PRO A 152 27.35 -13.03 -21.18
C PRO A 152 25.88 -12.69 -20.91
N LEU A 153 24.93 -13.44 -21.49
CA LEU A 153 23.50 -13.27 -21.18
C LEU A 153 23.18 -13.83 -19.79
N ALA A 154 23.70 -15.01 -19.47
CA ALA A 154 23.51 -15.67 -18.19
C ALA A 154 24.15 -14.87 -17.05
N GLU A 155 25.37 -14.36 -17.25
CA GLU A 155 26.07 -13.49 -16.31
C GLU A 155 25.22 -12.25 -15.94
N LYS A 156 24.79 -11.51 -16.96
CA LYS A 156 23.95 -10.31 -16.75
C LYS A 156 22.67 -10.64 -16.02
N PHE A 157 22.03 -11.77 -16.39
CA PHE A 157 20.81 -12.22 -15.72
C PHE A 157 21.05 -12.57 -14.25
N ILE A 158 22.10 -13.33 -13.94
CA ILE A 158 22.46 -13.74 -12.58
C ILE A 158 22.72 -12.50 -11.72
N PHE A 159 23.54 -11.56 -12.20
CA PHE A 159 23.82 -10.35 -11.45
C PHE A 159 22.58 -9.47 -11.27
N HIS A 160 21.75 -9.27 -12.30
CA HIS A 160 20.53 -8.48 -12.13
C HIS A 160 19.56 -9.11 -11.14
N VAL A 161 19.38 -10.44 -11.16
CA VAL A 161 18.51 -11.15 -10.21
C VAL A 161 19.06 -11.05 -8.78
N PHE A 162 20.36 -11.31 -8.60
CA PHE A 162 21.01 -11.21 -7.29
C PHE A 162 20.96 -9.77 -6.74
N SER A 163 21.30 -8.79 -7.56
CA SER A 163 21.27 -7.38 -7.18
C SER A 163 19.86 -6.88 -6.92
N PHE A 164 18.85 -7.39 -7.64
CA PHE A 164 17.45 -7.10 -7.33
C PHE A 164 17.05 -7.65 -5.95
N PHE A 165 17.43 -8.90 -5.64
CA PHE A 165 17.18 -9.49 -4.32
C PHE A 165 17.84 -8.66 -3.20
N LEU A 166 19.11 -8.29 -3.38
CA LEU A 166 19.86 -7.49 -2.41
C LEU A 166 19.25 -6.09 -2.23
N ALA A 167 18.93 -5.40 -3.34
CA ALA A 167 18.27 -4.10 -3.31
C ALA A 167 16.90 -4.15 -2.62
N SER A 168 16.12 -5.21 -2.87
CA SER A 168 14.83 -5.43 -2.21
C SER A 168 15.01 -5.64 -0.70
N MET A 169 15.99 -6.45 -0.28
CA MET A 169 16.32 -6.68 1.12
C MET A 169 16.70 -5.37 1.84
N LEU A 170 17.60 -4.57 1.26
CA LEU A 170 17.99 -3.26 1.80
C LEU A 170 16.80 -2.30 1.89
N SER A 171 15.98 -2.23 0.84
CA SER A 171 14.77 -1.38 0.83
C SER A 171 13.78 -1.79 1.94
N ASN A 172 13.65 -3.09 2.21
CA ASN A 172 12.81 -3.59 3.28
C ASN A 172 13.38 -3.21 4.64
N ILE A 173 14.68 -3.38 4.88
CA ILE A 173 15.34 -2.99 6.14
C ILE A 173 15.14 -1.50 6.45
N ILE A 174 15.34 -0.63 5.45
CA ILE A 174 15.17 0.83 5.61
C ILE A 174 13.72 1.16 5.99
N THR A 175 12.74 0.52 5.34
CA THR A 175 11.34 0.82 5.61
C THR A 175 10.89 0.27 6.97
N THR A 176 11.34 -0.92 7.33
CA THR A 176 11.16 -1.54 8.65
C THR A 176 11.67 -0.60 9.75
N LEU A 177 12.88 -0.08 9.61
CA LEU A 177 13.47 0.87 10.55
C LEU A 177 12.63 2.16 10.66
N HIS A 178 12.22 2.74 9.52
CA HIS A 178 11.38 3.93 9.51
C HIS A 178 10.05 3.71 10.25
N CYS A 179 9.40 2.56 10.00
CA CYS A 179 8.14 2.21 10.67
C CYS A 179 8.32 2.06 12.18
N CYS A 180 9.37 1.35 12.61
CA CYS A 180 9.71 1.20 14.03
C CYS A 180 9.92 2.56 14.71
N ALA A 181 10.66 3.46 14.07
CA ALA A 181 10.91 4.80 14.60
C ALA A 181 9.63 5.62 14.74
N ALA A 182 8.78 5.62 13.70
CA ALA A 182 7.47 6.29 13.75
C ALA A 182 6.56 5.68 14.84
N GLY A 183 6.67 4.38 15.10
CA GLY A 183 5.88 3.68 16.11
C GLY A 183 6.32 3.94 17.52
N ALA A 184 7.62 3.89 17.76
CA ALA A 184 8.20 4.27 19.03
C ALA A 184 7.84 5.71 19.37
N PHE A 185 7.90 6.63 18.40
CA PHE A 185 7.49 8.02 18.59
C PHE A 185 6.03 8.14 19.03
N LEU A 186 5.11 7.45 18.35
CA LEU A 186 3.68 7.45 18.70
C LEU A 186 3.41 6.84 20.09
N LEU A 187 4.00 5.69 20.38
CA LEU A 187 3.82 5.01 21.66
C LEU A 187 4.31 5.87 22.81
N VAL A 188 5.53 6.41 22.70
CA VAL A 188 6.09 7.26 23.75
C VAL A 188 5.30 8.56 23.90
N SER A 189 4.87 9.17 22.79
CA SER A 189 4.05 10.40 22.84
C SER A 189 2.71 10.16 23.54
N TYR A 190 2.06 9.03 23.26
CA TYR A 190 0.77 8.70 23.87
C TYR A 190 0.93 8.25 25.33
N ALA A 191 1.97 7.49 25.65
CA ALA A 191 2.30 7.11 27.02
C ALA A 191 2.57 8.35 27.90
N LEU A 192 3.29 9.35 27.36
CA LEU A 192 3.50 10.63 28.03
C LEU A 192 2.19 11.40 28.22
N HIS A 193 1.30 11.40 27.22
CA HIS A 193 -0.01 12.05 27.33
C HIS A 193 -0.84 11.44 28.47
N ILE A 194 -0.96 10.11 28.51
CA ILE A 194 -1.70 9.41 29.58
C ILE A 194 -1.06 9.65 30.95
N ALA A 195 0.26 9.58 31.03
CA ALA A 195 0.96 9.77 32.30
C ALA A 195 0.82 11.21 32.82
N LYS A 196 0.71 12.20 31.93
CA LYS A 196 0.39 13.58 32.28
C LYS A 196 -1.06 13.74 32.74
N GLU A 197 -2.03 13.12 32.06
CA GLU A 197 -3.44 13.12 32.47
C GLU A 197 -3.66 12.48 33.85
N LYS A 198 -2.83 11.49 34.20
CA LYS A 198 -2.90 10.81 35.52
C LYS A 198 -2.06 11.48 36.61
N HIS A 199 -1.48 12.66 36.35
CA HIS A 199 -0.59 13.37 37.28
C HIS A 199 0.60 12.53 37.79
N LEU A 200 1.06 11.55 37.00
CA LEU A 200 2.16 10.64 37.36
C LEU A 200 3.54 11.19 36.96
N LEU A 201 3.59 12.35 36.28
CA LEU A 201 4.81 12.97 35.79
C LEU A 201 4.96 14.38 36.38
N GLU A 202 6.17 14.72 36.82
CA GLU A 202 6.56 16.09 37.12
C GLU A 202 6.44 16.96 35.86
N ASP A 203 5.95 18.19 36.02
CA ASP A 203 5.52 19.13 34.96
C ASP A 203 6.60 19.54 33.92
N GLY A 204 7.80 18.96 33.96
CA GLY A 204 8.92 19.24 33.05
C GLY A 204 9.16 18.18 31.94
N LEU A 205 8.57 16.99 32.01
CA LEU A 205 8.80 15.95 30.99
C LEU A 205 7.99 16.21 29.71
N THR A 206 8.59 16.94 28.78
CA THR A 206 8.05 17.13 27.43
C THR A 206 8.64 16.14 26.43
N ILE A 207 7.97 15.98 25.28
CA ILE A 207 8.42 15.14 24.15
C ILE A 207 9.84 15.53 23.67
N LYS A 208 10.26 16.78 23.93
CA LYS A 208 11.59 17.31 23.57
C LYS A 208 12.70 16.96 24.57
N SER A 209 12.39 16.42 25.74
CA SER A 209 13.38 16.03 26.75
C SER A 209 14.33 14.95 26.20
N GLU A 210 15.62 15.05 26.53
CA GLU A 210 16.63 14.09 26.11
C GLU A 210 16.29 12.66 26.56
N LYS A 211 15.73 12.51 27.77
CA LYS A 211 15.28 11.22 28.31
C LYS A 211 14.20 10.57 27.43
N THR A 212 13.28 11.37 26.91
CA THR A 212 12.22 10.90 26.00
C THR A 212 12.79 10.44 24.66
N LYS A 213 13.77 11.17 24.12
CA LYS A 213 14.45 10.80 22.86
C LYS A 213 15.21 9.49 23.00
N ILE A 214 15.91 9.30 24.13
CA ILE A 214 16.60 8.05 24.45
C ILE A 214 15.60 6.89 24.57
N LEU A 215 14.46 7.11 25.23
CA LEU A 215 13.40 6.10 25.32
C LEU A 215 12.85 5.72 23.94
N ILE A 216 12.60 6.70 23.06
CA ILE A 216 12.17 6.44 21.67
C ILE A 216 13.22 5.61 20.93
N LEU A 217 14.51 5.94 21.07
CA LEU A 217 15.60 5.19 20.44
C LEU A 217 15.66 3.74 20.94
N ILE A 218 15.56 3.51 22.25
CA ILE A 218 15.56 2.17 22.85
C ILE A 218 14.37 1.36 22.33
N VAL A 219 13.17 1.94 22.38
CA VAL A 219 11.94 1.26 21.89
C VAL A 219 12.03 0.98 20.39
N THR A 220 12.64 1.88 19.61
CA THR A 220 12.90 1.68 18.18
C THR A 220 13.85 0.50 17.96
N ALA A 221 14.97 0.45 18.68
CA ALA A 221 15.97 -0.60 18.56
C ALA A 221 15.39 -1.97 18.95
N VAL A 222 14.64 -2.05 20.05
CA VAL A 222 13.96 -3.29 20.48
C VAL A 222 12.94 -3.74 19.44
N GLY A 223 12.10 -2.82 18.94
CA GLY A 223 11.13 -3.13 17.90
C GLY A 223 11.76 -3.59 16.59
N PHE A 224 12.88 -2.98 16.20
CA PHE A 224 13.63 -3.36 15.00
C PHE A 224 14.27 -4.75 15.13
N LEU A 225 14.95 -5.02 16.25
CA LEU A 225 15.56 -6.33 16.50
C LEU A 225 14.51 -7.45 16.54
N PHE A 226 13.35 -7.18 17.15
CA PHE A 226 12.23 -8.12 17.18
C PHE A 226 11.64 -8.39 15.79
N GLN A 227 11.52 -7.37 14.94
CA GLN A 227 11.06 -7.56 13.56
C GLN A 227 12.07 -8.33 12.72
N MET A 228 13.36 -8.03 12.87
CA MET A 228 14.43 -8.75 12.16
C MET A 228 14.48 -10.23 12.55
N SER A 229 14.34 -10.55 13.84
CA SER A 229 14.30 -11.95 14.30
C SER A 229 13.03 -12.67 13.85
N SER A 230 11.91 -11.95 13.71
CA SER A 230 10.62 -12.52 13.29
C SER A 230 10.43 -12.56 11.77
N MET A 231 11.35 -12.00 10.98
CA MET A 231 11.17 -11.83 9.53
C MET A 231 11.07 -13.18 8.79
N GLU A 232 11.78 -14.21 9.24
CA GLU A 232 11.72 -15.57 8.67
C GLU A 232 10.52 -16.38 9.15
N SER A 233 10.07 -16.15 10.39
CA SER A 233 8.98 -16.94 11.02
C SER A 233 7.57 -16.40 10.71
N GLY A 234 7.48 -15.22 10.08
CA GLY A 234 6.22 -14.53 9.87
C GLY A 234 5.70 -13.85 11.15
N LEU A 235 4.49 -13.27 11.07
CA LEU A 235 3.85 -12.64 12.23
C LEU A 235 3.55 -13.69 13.30
N PRO A 236 4.13 -13.60 14.52
CA PRO A 236 3.89 -14.57 15.56
C PRO A 236 2.43 -14.54 16.01
N PHE A 237 1.88 -15.72 16.32
CA PHE A 237 0.55 -15.82 16.93
C PHE A 237 0.54 -15.05 18.28
N PRO A 238 -0.50 -14.24 18.59
CA PRO A 238 -1.79 -14.11 17.90
C PRO A 238 -1.86 -12.96 16.87
N PHE A 239 -0.77 -12.23 16.63
CA PHE A 239 -0.79 -11.05 15.76
C PHE A 239 -1.17 -11.38 14.31
N SER A 240 -0.86 -12.59 13.84
CA SER A 240 -1.30 -13.08 12.52
C SER A 240 -2.83 -13.04 12.34
N ILE A 241 -3.60 -13.44 13.36
CA ILE A 241 -5.06 -13.42 13.31
C ILE A 241 -5.58 -11.99 13.45
N LEU A 242 -5.00 -11.23 14.39
CA LEU A 242 -5.42 -9.85 14.64
C LEU A 242 -5.20 -8.95 13.40
N LEU A 243 -4.12 -9.19 12.65
CA LEU A 243 -3.74 -8.39 11.48
C LEU A 243 -4.13 -9.05 10.15
N LEU A 244 -4.96 -10.10 10.17
CA LEU A 244 -5.39 -10.82 8.97
C LEU A 244 -6.04 -9.90 7.91
N PRO A 245 -6.94 -8.95 8.24
CA PRO A 245 -7.50 -8.03 7.25
C PRO A 245 -6.42 -7.22 6.52
N LEU A 246 -5.35 -6.88 7.22
CA LEU A 246 -4.24 -6.11 6.67
C LEU A 246 -3.36 -6.98 5.75
N ILE A 247 -3.18 -8.25 6.09
CA ILE A 247 -2.47 -9.21 5.23
C ILE A 247 -3.20 -9.38 3.90
N ILE A 248 -4.54 -9.42 3.93
CA ILE A 248 -5.35 -9.48 2.70
C ILE A 248 -5.14 -8.21 1.87
N ILE A 249 -5.18 -7.02 2.49
CA ILE A 249 -4.97 -5.75 1.80
C ILE A 249 -3.58 -5.71 1.15
N GLU A 250 -2.52 -6.10 1.88
CA GLU A 250 -1.15 -6.12 1.36
C GLU A 250 -1.02 -7.01 0.12
N LYS A 251 -1.59 -8.23 0.17
CA LYS A 251 -1.59 -9.16 -0.97
C LYS A 251 -2.40 -8.65 -2.15
N PHE A 252 -3.57 -8.08 -1.89
CA PHE A 252 -4.41 -7.47 -2.92
C PHE A 252 -3.71 -6.30 -3.60
N LEU A 253 -3.03 -5.45 -2.82
CA LEU A 253 -2.30 -4.30 -3.32
C LEU A 253 -1.10 -4.74 -4.17
N GLY A 254 -0.37 -5.77 -3.73
CA GLY A 254 0.68 -6.41 -4.53
C GLY A 254 0.16 -6.94 -5.86
N PHE A 255 -1.00 -7.61 -5.86
CA PHE A 255 -1.66 -8.08 -7.09
C PHE A 255 -2.06 -6.92 -8.00
N ALA A 256 -2.74 -5.89 -7.47
CA ALA A 256 -3.20 -4.74 -8.23
C ALA A 256 -2.02 -4.01 -8.91
N VAL A 257 -0.90 -3.86 -8.21
CA VAL A 257 0.30 -3.21 -8.73
C VAL A 257 0.96 -4.06 -9.83
N ASN A 258 1.05 -5.37 -9.65
CA ASN A 258 1.61 -6.27 -10.67
C ASN A 258 0.75 -6.29 -11.94
N VAL A 259 -0.58 -6.35 -11.81
CA VAL A 259 -1.50 -6.30 -12.95
C VAL A 259 -1.39 -4.96 -13.67
N LEU A 260 -1.28 -3.86 -12.94
CA LEU A 260 -1.23 -2.51 -13.51
C LEU A 260 0.15 -2.14 -14.09
N LEU A 261 1.24 -2.71 -13.57
CA LEU A 261 2.59 -2.61 -14.16
C LEU A 261 2.73 -3.46 -15.42
N ALA A 262 1.96 -4.54 -15.54
CA ALA A 262 1.93 -5.40 -16.73
C ALA A 262 1.15 -4.80 -17.90
N VAL A 263 0.47 -3.66 -17.74
CA VAL A 263 -0.11 -2.91 -18.86
C VAL A 263 1.03 -2.08 -19.47
N PRO A 264 1.58 -2.46 -20.65
CA PRO A 264 2.50 -1.59 -21.35
C PRO A 264 1.76 -0.29 -21.67
N ALA A 265 2.39 0.84 -21.32
CA ALA A 265 1.95 2.16 -21.76
C ALA A 265 2.04 2.27 -23.29
#